data_AF-A0A1J1CD96-F1
#
_entry.id   AF-A0A1J1CD96-F1
#
_cell.length_a   1.000
_cell.length_b   1.000
_cell.length_c   1.000
_cell.angle_alpha   90.00
_cell.angle_beta   90.00
_cell.angle_gamma   90.00
#
_symmetry.space_group_name_H-M   'P 1'
#
loop_
_entity.id
_entity.type
_entity.pdbx_description
1 polymer ?
#
loop_
_entity_poly.entity_id
_entity_poly.type
_entity_poly.pdbx_seq_one_letter_code
_entity_poly.pdbx_strand_id
1 'polypeptide(L)' 'MILGVVQISNLNAQDSTKVSGPVITASEKVFDFGQVPENAVVSHVFVLKNQGSDSLRIQRIKSG' A
#
# COMPACT_ATOMS: atom_id res chain seq x y z
N MET A 1 48.50 -28.67 -10.21
CA MET A 1 48.09 -28.35 -8.82
C MET A 1 47.28 -27.06 -8.90
N ILE A 2 45.96 -27.15 -9.06
CA ILE A 2 45.10 -25.98 -9.29
C ILE A 2 44.58 -25.58 -7.91
N LEU A 3 45.03 -24.43 -7.40
CA LEU A 3 44.59 -23.87 -6.13
C LEU A 3 43.28 -23.11 -6.39
N GLY A 4 42.14 -23.78 -6.24
CA GLY A 4 40.82 -23.18 -6.42
C GLY A 4 40.48 -22.28 -5.24
N VAL A 5 40.39 -20.98 -5.47
CA VAL A 5 39.87 -20.02 -4.49
C VAL A 5 38.35 -20.00 -4.62
N VAL A 6 37.63 -20.46 -3.59
CA VAL A 6 36.17 -20.30 -3.51
C VAL A 6 35.88 -18.96 -2.86
N GLN A 7 35.37 -18.00 -3.64
CA GLN A 7 34.80 -16.77 -3.10
C GLN A 7 33.43 -17.09 -2.50
N ILE A 8 33.37 -17.24 -1.18
CA ILE A 8 32.09 -17.37 -0.47
C ILE A 8 31.46 -15.98 -0.45
N SER A 9 30.47 -15.76 -1.31
CA SER A 9 29.71 -14.50 -1.32
C SER A 9 28.80 -14.49 -0.09
N ASN A 10 28.95 -13.48 0.76
CA ASN A 10 28.06 -13.23 1.89
C ASN A 10 26.62 -13.05 1.38
N LEU A 11 25.76 -14.03 1.64
CA LEU A 11 24.32 -13.90 1.45
C LEU A 11 23.78 -13.06 2.60
N ASN A 12 23.90 -11.73 2.48
CA ASN A 12 23.03 -10.83 3.21
C ASN A 12 21.62 -11.05 2.64
N ALA A 13 20.89 -11.99 3.24
CA ALA A 13 19.45 -12.09 3.06
C ALA A 13 18.86 -10.80 3.60
N GLN A 14 18.72 -9.81 2.72
CA GLN A 14 17.92 -8.62 2.97
C GLN A 14 16.48 -9.12 2.98
N ASP A 15 16.06 -9.60 4.15
CA ASP A 15 14.71 -10.02 4.46
C ASP A 15 13.83 -8.78 4.30
N SER A 16 13.44 -8.54 3.05
CA SER A 16 12.54 -7.48 2.66
C SER A 16 11.24 -7.91 3.27
N THR A 17 10.91 -7.36 4.45
CA THR A 17 9.77 -7.71 5.28
C THR A 17 8.52 -7.80 4.41
N LYS A 18 8.27 -9.01 3.92
CA LYS A 18 7.21 -9.28 2.97
C LYS A 18 5.94 -9.10 3.78
N VAL A 19 5.24 -8.00 3.54
CA VAL A 19 4.06 -7.67 4.34
C VAL A 19 3.05 -8.80 4.14
N SER A 20 2.88 -9.61 5.18
CA SER A 20 2.02 -10.77 5.19
C SER A 20 0.60 -10.33 5.47
N GLY A 21 -0.33 -10.71 4.61
CA GLY A 21 -1.74 -10.29 4.68
C GLY A 21 -2.08 -9.07 3.81
N PRO A 22 -3.35 -8.62 3.83
CA PRO A 22 -3.83 -7.51 3.03
C PRO A 22 -3.46 -6.16 3.66
N VAL A 23 -3.03 -5.21 2.84
CA VAL A 23 -2.58 -3.88 3.31
C VAL A 23 -3.27 -2.82 2.49
N ILE A 24 -4.17 -2.07 3.12
CA ILE A 24 -4.83 -0.93 2.47
C ILE A 24 -3.96 0.31 2.57
N THR A 25 -3.78 0.97 1.43
CA THR A 25 -3.18 2.30 1.34
C THR A 25 -4.12 3.21 0.55
N ALA A 26 -4.18 4.48 0.91
CA ALA A 26 -4.97 5.48 0.23
C ALA A 26 -4.06 6.64 -0.16
N SER A 27 -4.27 7.21 -1.34
CA SER A 27 -3.54 8.41 -1.77
C SER A 27 -3.80 9.60 -0.84
N GLU A 28 -5.03 9.68 -0.33
CA GLU A 28 -5.49 10.66 0.65
C GLU A 28 -6.43 9.99 1.66
N LYS A 29 -6.38 10.43 2.92
CA LYS A 29 -7.21 9.86 4.00
C LYS A 29 -8.42 10.73 4.34
N VAL A 30 -8.34 12.01 4.00
CA VAL A 30 -9.33 13.04 4.32
C VAL A 30 -9.39 13.97 3.13
N PHE A 31 -10.61 14.31 2.71
CA PHE A 31 -10.88 15.31 1.69
C PHE A 31 -11.85 16.34 2.27
N ASP A 32 -11.51 17.62 2.12
CA ASP A 32 -12.37 18.73 2.50
C ASP A 32 -12.98 19.34 1.23
N PHE A 33 -14.30 19.35 1.14
CA PHE A 33 -15.02 19.95 0.02
C PHE A 33 -14.98 21.48 0.03
N GLY A 34 -14.61 22.10 1.15
CA GLY A 34 -14.55 23.55 1.31
C GLY A 34 -15.93 24.20 1.19
N GLN A 35 -15.97 25.38 0.55
CA GLN A 35 -17.23 26.08 0.29
C GLN A 35 -17.94 25.48 -0.92
N VAL A 36 -19.08 24.83 -0.66
CA VAL A 36 -19.95 24.28 -1.69
C VAL A 36 -21.16 25.22 -1.85
N PRO A 37 -21.42 25.75 -3.06
CA PRO A 37 -22.59 26.57 -3.32
C PRO A 37 -23.89 25.81 -3.09
N GLU A 38 -24.95 26.55 -2.75
CA GLU A 38 -26.28 25.95 -2.60
C GLU A 38 -26.74 25.31 -3.93
N ASN A 39 -27.35 24.13 -3.85
CA ASN A 39 -27.76 23.30 -4.99
C ASN A 39 -26.63 22.75 -5.87
N ALA A 40 -25.36 22.89 -5.47
CA ALA A 40 -24.25 22.25 -6.18
C ALA A 40 -24.09 20.78 -5.77
N VAL A 41 -23.87 19.91 -6.75
CA VAL A 41 -23.49 18.50 -6.53
C VAL A 41 -21.99 18.40 -6.71
N VAL A 42 -21.28 18.05 -5.64
CA VAL A 42 -19.83 17.83 -5.65
C VAL A 42 -19.54 16.37 -5.32
N SER A 43 -18.52 15.82 -5.97
CA SER A 43 -18.11 14.43 -5.79
C SER A 43 -16.60 14.34 -5.69
N HIS A 44 -16.10 13.45 -4.83
CA HIS A 44 -14.68 13.16 -4.70
C HIS A 44 -14.46 11.64 -4.71
N VAL A 45 -13.33 11.20 -5.26
CA VAL A 45 -13.01 9.78 -5.45
C VAL A 45 -11.76 9.44 -4.65
N PHE A 46 -11.92 8.59 -3.63
CA PHE A 46 -10.79 8.01 -2.91
C PHE A 46 -10.22 6.82 -3.68
N VAL A 47 -8.93 6.88 -4.00
CA VAL A 47 -8.21 5.77 -4.63
C VAL A 47 -7.55 4.92 -3.54
N LEU A 48 -8.01 3.68 -3.40
CA LEU A 48 -7.49 2.69 -2.48
C LEU A 48 -6.66 1.64 -3.22
N LYS A 49 -5.49 1.30 -2.69
CA LYS A 49 -4.60 0.28 -3.24
C LYS A 49 -4.30 -0.77 -2.18
N ASN A 50 -4.49 -2.04 -2.54
CA ASN A 50 -3.94 -3.16 -1.78
C ASN A 50 -2.45 -3.30 -2.10
N GLN A 51 -1.59 -3.08 -1.12
CA GLN A 51 -0.14 -3.29 -1.21
C GLN A 51 0.31 -4.55 -0.46
N GLY A 52 -0.66 -5.30 0.09
CA GLY A 52 -0.42 -6.54 0.79
C GLY A 52 -0.21 -7.71 -0.15
N SER A 53 0.13 -8.86 0.43
CA SER A 53 0.32 -10.10 -0.33
C SER A 53 -0.92 -11.00 -0.37
N ASP A 54 -2.02 -10.56 0.24
CA ASP A 54 -3.30 -11.28 0.30
C ASP A 54 -4.47 -10.38 -0.15
N SER A 55 -5.65 -10.97 -0.36
CA SER A 55 -6.85 -10.29 -0.83
C SER A 55 -7.41 -9.30 0.19
N LEU A 56 -7.57 -8.04 -0.20
CA LEU A 56 -8.19 -7.00 0.61
C LEU A 56 -9.71 -6.99 0.39
N ARG A 57 -10.48 -7.35 1.42
CA ARG A 57 -11.95 -7.25 1.41
C ARG A 57 -12.43 -6.04 2.22
N ILE A 58 -13.11 -5.11 1.56
CA ILE A 58 -13.77 -3.97 2.22
C ILE A 58 -15.08 -4.46 2.83
N GLN A 59 -15.23 -4.31 4.15
CA GLN A 59 -16.40 -4.80 4.89
C GLN A 59 -17.42 -3.70 5.19
N ARG A 60 -16.97 -2.46 5.35
CA ARG A 60 -17.84 -1.33 5.70
C ARG A 60 -17.26 -0.01 5.22
N ILE A 61 -18.15 0.88 4.80
CA ILE A 61 -17.87 2.28 4.49
C ILE A 61 -18.78 3.14 5.37
N LYS A 62 -18.25 4.25 5.91
CA LYS A 62 -19.00 5.26 6.66
C LYS A 62 -18.53 6.63 6.20
N SER A 63 -19.47 7.55 5.99
CA SER A 63 -19.18 8.99 6.04
C SER A 63 -19.15 9.44 7.50
N GLY A 64 -18.15 10.26 7.84
CA GLY A 64 -18.00 10.86 9.17
C GLY A 64 -18.78 12.15 9.33
#